data_AF-A0A0B7JDA4-F1
#
_entry.id   AF-A0A0B7JDA4-F1
#
_cell.length_a   1.000
_cell.length_b   1.000
_cell.length_c   1.000
_cell.angle_alpha   90.00
_cell.angle_beta   90.00
_cell.angle_gamma   90.00
#
_symmetry.space_group_name_H-M   'P 1'
#
loop_
_entity.id
_entity.type
_entity.pdbx_description
1 polymer ?
#
loop_
_entity_poly.entity_id
_entity_poly.type
_entity_poly.pdbx_seq_one_letter_code
_entity_poly.pdbx_strand_id
1 'polypeptide(L)'
;MSKLLLIDVLNNPKILLNIDDRLSYQIITEARHLSLLGQLKARCDRAHIEQDLPLPIQQQLLSGFHSYQKQQQQLLLEHQHLNEQLQGIISSWRYLRGSALQWLDNDMFAGRIKHNIDIYVPQQHVVSVEKALLNNGWRYKNIADYEETFYRRWAQQTTPLIHKQRRTELAIHFQLLPKTLINKLNPIPLLHHHLSPPACKPATLLSPDAMVLHQAIMLFNQIDYHYGLRDIYSLYLQFVYFGQQATFWHNLIQLHQQVGNDNSLYLAVNLCRDLFNLSVPDNVLLYFQQHKLSRLSYWLYQQRFINRFIYQFPLHRNRDYRDAVKSLRFRGRLKQMPIYCIVPHIIKRLIINSIPHDDEEVIY
;
A
#
# COMPACT_ATOMS: atom_id res chain seq x y z
N MET A 1 26.64 19.42 1.11
CA MET A 1 26.23 18.44 0.09
C MET A 1 24.85 17.92 0.46
N SER A 2 23.88 17.98 -0.45
CA SER A 2 22.57 17.34 -0.24
C SER A 2 22.81 15.86 0.03
N LYS A 3 22.26 15.34 1.13
CA LYS A 3 22.38 13.93 1.50
C LYS A 3 21.67 13.10 0.42
N LEU A 4 22.38 12.19 -0.25
CA LEU A 4 21.78 11.27 -1.22
C LEU A 4 20.83 10.30 -0.49
N LEU A 5 19.63 10.12 -1.02
CA LEU A 5 18.57 9.29 -0.44
C LEU A 5 18.10 8.24 -1.45
N LEU A 6 17.43 7.18 -0.97
CA LEU A 6 16.86 6.15 -1.84
C LEU A 6 15.96 6.73 -2.94
N ILE A 7 15.21 7.80 -2.65
CA ILE A 7 14.31 8.42 -3.63
C ILE A 7 15.05 8.97 -4.85
N ASP A 8 16.26 9.51 -4.67
CA ASP A 8 17.09 10.01 -5.76
C ASP A 8 17.49 8.87 -6.70
N VAL A 9 17.81 7.71 -6.12
CA VAL A 9 18.17 6.49 -6.85
C VAL A 9 16.96 5.85 -7.54
N LEU A 10 15.76 5.89 -6.93
CA LEU A 10 14.54 5.42 -7.59
C LEU A 10 14.22 6.25 -8.85
N ASN A 11 14.44 7.57 -8.78
CA ASN A 11 14.31 8.47 -9.92
C ASN A 11 15.38 8.20 -10.98
N ASN A 12 16.64 8.11 -10.56
CA ASN A 12 17.78 7.87 -11.44
C ASN A 12 18.70 6.77 -10.88
N PRO A 13 18.51 5.50 -11.28
CA PRO A 13 19.29 4.39 -10.76
C PRO A 13 20.76 4.46 -11.17
N LYS A 14 21.11 5.19 -12.25
CA LYS A 14 22.50 5.36 -12.71
C LYS A 14 23.40 6.05 -11.67
N ILE A 15 22.82 6.69 -10.66
CA ILE A 15 23.57 7.24 -9.53
C ILE A 15 24.39 6.14 -8.83
N LEU A 16 23.88 4.91 -8.77
CA LEU A 16 24.59 3.78 -8.14
C LEU A 16 25.93 3.45 -8.79
N LEU A 17 26.17 3.85 -10.05
CA LEU A 17 27.43 3.61 -10.75
C LEU A 17 28.55 4.56 -10.31
N ASN A 18 28.20 5.69 -9.70
CA ASN A 18 29.12 6.81 -9.47
C ASN A 18 29.36 7.13 -7.98
N ILE A 19 28.74 6.38 -7.08
CA ILE A 19 28.83 6.61 -5.63
C ILE A 19 29.78 5.62 -4.97
N ASP A 20 30.34 6.00 -3.82
CA ASP A 20 31.23 5.13 -3.06
C ASP A 20 30.49 3.92 -2.43
N ASP A 21 31.27 2.94 -1.95
CA ASP A 21 30.75 1.70 -1.36
C ASP A 21 29.90 1.97 -0.11
N ARG A 22 30.25 3.00 0.67
CA ARG A 22 29.54 3.35 1.91
C ARG A 22 28.13 3.86 1.60
N LEU A 23 28.01 4.76 0.64
CA LEU A 23 26.73 5.29 0.18
C LEU A 23 25.90 4.20 -0.50
N SER A 24 26.53 3.37 -1.34
CA SER A 24 25.86 2.22 -1.97
C SER A 24 25.25 1.28 -0.93
N TYR A 25 26.02 0.90 0.09
CA TYR A 25 25.54 0.07 1.19
C TYR A 25 24.38 0.70 1.96
N GLN A 26 24.44 2.02 2.22
CA GLN A 26 23.37 2.75 2.88
C GLN A 26 22.06 2.74 2.08
N ILE A 27 22.12 3.00 0.76
CA ILE A 27 20.96 2.97 -0.12
C ILE A 27 20.33 1.58 -0.17
N ILE A 28 21.16 0.52 -0.28
CA ILE A 28 20.65 -0.87 -0.27
C ILE A 28 20.00 -1.22 1.07
N THR A 29 20.57 -0.77 2.18
CA THR A 29 20.00 -0.98 3.53
C THR A 29 18.68 -0.23 3.69
N GLU A 30 18.60 1.01 3.19
CA GLU A 30 17.38 1.80 3.17
C GLU A 30 16.29 1.12 2.31
N ALA A 31 16.64 0.67 1.11
CA ALA A 31 15.73 -0.04 0.21
C ALA A 31 15.20 -1.33 0.84
N ARG A 32 16.04 -2.08 1.56
CA ARG A 32 15.61 -3.26 2.32
C ARG A 32 14.64 -2.88 3.44
N HIS A 33 15.01 -1.89 4.26
CA HIS A 33 14.20 -1.44 5.39
C HIS A 33 12.80 -0.98 4.98
N LEU A 34 12.69 -0.35 3.80
CA LEU A 34 11.44 0.18 3.26
C LEU A 34 10.70 -0.80 2.32
N SER A 35 11.16 -2.06 2.23
CA SER A 35 10.59 -3.08 1.33
C SER A 35 10.56 -2.67 -0.14
N LEU A 36 11.58 -1.94 -0.58
CA LEU A 36 11.77 -1.42 -1.93
C LEU A 36 12.90 -2.12 -2.70
N LEU A 37 13.67 -3.00 -2.06
CA LEU A 37 14.86 -3.63 -2.66
C LEU A 37 14.56 -4.38 -3.96
N GLY A 38 13.48 -5.15 -4.01
CA GLY A 38 13.05 -5.82 -5.24
C GLY A 38 12.64 -4.84 -6.34
N GLN A 39 11.93 -3.76 -5.99
CA GLN A 39 11.55 -2.73 -6.96
C GLN A 39 12.74 -1.91 -7.45
N LEU A 40 13.75 -1.72 -6.60
CA LEU A 40 15.03 -1.09 -6.98
C LEU A 40 15.79 -1.97 -7.97
N LYS A 41 15.82 -3.29 -7.76
CA LYS A 41 16.37 -4.25 -8.75
C LYS A 41 15.67 -4.07 -10.10
N ALA A 42 14.35 -4.20 -10.13
CA ALA A 42 13.57 -4.02 -11.37
C ALA A 42 13.75 -2.63 -12.01
N ARG A 43 14.04 -1.60 -11.21
CA ARG A 43 14.36 -0.25 -11.71
C ARG A 43 15.75 -0.20 -12.37
N CYS A 44 16.74 -0.91 -11.83
CA CYS A 44 18.08 -1.04 -12.39
C CYS A 44 18.05 -1.84 -13.70
N ASP A 45 17.28 -2.93 -13.76
CA ASP A 45 17.11 -3.73 -14.98
C ASP A 45 16.55 -2.89 -16.14
N ARG A 46 15.46 -2.15 -15.88
CA ARG A 46 14.85 -1.23 -16.86
C ARG A 46 15.75 -0.07 -17.28
N ALA A 47 16.78 0.23 -16.47
CA ALA A 47 17.79 1.23 -16.80
C ALA A 47 19.03 0.63 -17.47
N HIS A 48 19.08 -0.70 -17.63
CA HIS A 48 20.19 -1.45 -18.21
C HIS A 48 21.54 -1.20 -17.51
N ILE A 49 21.53 -1.11 -16.17
CA ILE A 49 22.76 -0.89 -15.39
C ILE A 49 23.13 -2.06 -14.48
N GLU A 50 22.31 -3.12 -14.41
CA GLU A 50 22.49 -4.21 -13.46
C GLU A 50 23.90 -4.81 -13.53
N GLN A 51 24.38 -5.09 -14.75
CA GLN A 51 25.67 -5.73 -15.00
C GLN A 51 26.87 -4.84 -14.65
N ASP A 52 26.68 -3.52 -14.65
CA ASP A 52 27.72 -2.53 -14.35
C ASP A 52 27.87 -2.25 -12.85
N LEU A 53 26.91 -2.71 -12.03
CA LEU A 53 26.97 -2.52 -10.57
C LEU A 53 28.05 -3.42 -9.95
N PRO A 54 28.66 -3.02 -8.82
CA PRO A 54 29.54 -3.92 -8.07
C PRO A 54 28.82 -5.23 -7.67
N LEU A 55 29.51 -6.36 -7.78
CA LEU A 55 28.95 -7.70 -7.52
C LEU A 55 28.19 -7.80 -6.16
N PRO A 56 28.69 -7.25 -5.04
CA PRO A 56 27.93 -7.27 -3.78
C PRO A 56 26.56 -6.59 -3.89
N ILE A 57 26.46 -5.49 -4.64
CA ILE A 57 25.21 -4.75 -4.83
C ILE A 57 24.24 -5.56 -5.68
N GLN A 58 24.73 -6.17 -6.77
CA GLN A 58 23.93 -7.07 -7.62
C GLN A 58 23.30 -8.19 -6.78
N GLN A 59 24.09 -8.86 -5.94
CA GLN A 59 23.62 -9.95 -5.08
C GLN A 59 22.55 -9.51 -4.09
N GLN A 60 22.69 -8.32 -3.49
CA GLN A 60 21.69 -7.78 -2.56
C GLN A 60 20.37 -7.44 -3.27
N LEU A 61 20.45 -6.79 -4.43
CA LEU A 61 19.28 -6.48 -5.27
C LEU A 61 18.55 -7.76 -5.70
N LEU A 62 19.31 -8.75 -6.17
CA LEU A 62 18.79 -10.04 -6.59
C LEU A 62 18.10 -10.79 -5.42
N SER A 63 18.69 -10.78 -4.22
CA SER A 63 18.05 -11.34 -3.02
C SER A 63 16.70 -10.69 -2.71
N GLY A 64 16.60 -9.36 -2.83
CA GLY A 64 15.34 -8.64 -2.70
C GLY A 64 14.31 -9.05 -3.77
N PHE A 65 14.77 -9.27 -5.00
CA PHE A 65 13.92 -9.70 -6.10
C PHE A 65 13.44 -11.16 -5.97
N HIS A 66 14.27 -12.07 -5.47
CA HIS A 66 13.86 -13.46 -5.17
C HIS A 66 12.76 -13.52 -4.11
N SER A 67 12.77 -12.60 -3.14
CA SER A 67 11.67 -12.48 -2.17
C SER A 67 10.33 -12.19 -2.85
N TYR A 68 10.36 -11.38 -3.92
CA TYR A 68 9.18 -11.07 -4.73
C TYR A 68 8.74 -12.26 -5.59
N GLN A 69 9.67 -12.95 -6.25
CA GLN A 69 9.35 -14.15 -7.05
C GLN A 69 8.75 -15.26 -6.18
N LYS A 70 9.31 -15.49 -4.99
CA LYS A 70 8.74 -16.43 -4.01
C LYS A 70 7.30 -16.05 -3.64
N GLN A 71 7.04 -14.76 -3.45
CA GLN A 71 5.69 -14.26 -3.15
C GLN A 71 4.72 -14.46 -4.32
N GLN A 72 5.16 -14.33 -5.58
CA GLN A 72 4.32 -14.62 -6.76
C GLN A 72 3.95 -16.12 -6.82
N GLN A 73 4.94 -17.00 -6.63
CA GLN A 73 4.70 -18.45 -6.57
C GLN A 73 3.73 -18.81 -5.44
N GLN A 74 3.92 -18.22 -4.25
CA GLN A 74 3.01 -18.41 -3.12
C GLN A 74 1.60 -17.90 -3.43
N LEU A 75 1.46 -16.77 -4.14
CA LEU A 75 0.15 -16.23 -4.52
C LEU A 75 -0.59 -17.17 -5.48
N LEU A 76 0.12 -17.78 -6.43
CA LEU A 76 -0.45 -18.78 -7.35
C LEU A 76 -0.97 -20.01 -6.60
N LEU A 77 -0.17 -20.58 -5.69
CA LEU A 77 -0.56 -21.73 -4.88
C LEU A 77 -1.75 -21.40 -3.96
N GLU A 78 -1.70 -20.25 -3.28
CA GLU A 78 -2.79 -19.84 -2.41
C GLU A 78 -4.07 -19.54 -3.18
N HIS A 79 -3.96 -19.07 -4.43
CA HIS A 79 -5.12 -18.90 -5.28
C HIS A 79 -5.81 -20.24 -5.60
N GLN A 80 -5.04 -21.30 -5.89
CA GLN A 80 -5.60 -22.64 -6.10
C GLN A 80 -6.35 -23.13 -4.87
N HIS A 81 -5.73 -23.00 -3.68
CA HIS A 81 -6.39 -23.35 -2.42
C HIS A 81 -7.63 -22.50 -2.15
N LEU A 82 -7.58 -21.18 -2.38
CA LEU A 82 -8.75 -20.32 -2.21
C LEU A 82 -9.87 -20.72 -3.16
N ASN A 83 -9.56 -21.10 -4.41
CA ASN A 83 -10.57 -21.56 -5.35
C ASN A 83 -11.31 -22.82 -4.85
N GLU A 84 -10.57 -23.80 -4.33
CA GLU A 84 -11.15 -25.01 -3.73
C GLU A 84 -11.95 -24.68 -2.47
N GLN A 85 -11.39 -23.88 -1.56
CA GLN A 85 -11.97 -23.57 -0.25
C GLN A 85 -13.22 -22.71 -0.33
N LEU A 86 -13.35 -21.91 -1.39
CA LEU A 86 -14.47 -20.98 -1.59
C LEU A 86 -15.51 -21.50 -2.59
N GLN A 87 -15.28 -22.67 -3.16
CA GLN A 87 -16.21 -23.32 -4.07
C GLN A 87 -17.58 -23.53 -3.39
N GLY A 88 -18.65 -23.12 -4.07
CA GLY A 88 -20.01 -23.20 -3.55
C GLY A 88 -20.37 -22.15 -2.49
N ILE A 89 -19.41 -21.31 -2.06
CA ILE A 89 -19.64 -20.23 -1.09
C ILE A 89 -19.78 -18.89 -1.78
N ILE A 90 -18.85 -18.59 -2.69
CA ILE A 90 -18.88 -17.41 -3.55
C ILE A 90 -18.44 -17.79 -4.97
N SER A 91 -19.02 -17.14 -5.97
CA SER A 91 -18.67 -17.37 -7.38
C SER A 91 -17.41 -16.63 -7.82
N SER A 92 -17.05 -15.53 -7.15
CA SER A 92 -15.87 -14.73 -7.44
C SER A 92 -15.50 -13.81 -6.28
N TRP A 93 -14.22 -13.47 -6.17
CA TRP A 93 -13.67 -12.45 -5.27
C TRP A 93 -12.70 -11.55 -6.05
N ARG A 94 -12.28 -10.42 -5.45
CA ARG A 94 -11.34 -9.48 -6.09
C ARG A 94 -10.01 -9.44 -5.35
N TYR A 95 -8.88 -9.61 -6.02
CA TYR A 95 -7.58 -9.28 -5.41
C TYR A 95 -7.39 -7.77 -5.35
N LEU A 96 -6.75 -7.30 -4.29
CA LEU A 96 -6.45 -5.88 -4.06
C LEU A 96 -4.95 -5.64 -3.90
N ARG A 97 -4.56 -4.36 -3.96
CA ARG A 97 -3.23 -3.85 -3.57
C ARG A 97 -2.08 -4.65 -4.19
N GLY A 98 -1.10 -5.08 -3.38
CA GLY A 98 0.09 -5.78 -3.86
C GLY A 98 -0.24 -7.12 -4.55
N SER A 99 -1.27 -7.83 -4.10
CA SER A 99 -1.74 -9.06 -4.76
C SER A 99 -2.26 -8.77 -6.17
N ALA A 100 -3.06 -7.72 -6.32
CA ALA A 100 -3.60 -7.33 -7.63
C ALA A 100 -2.48 -6.95 -8.60
N LEU A 101 -1.49 -6.18 -8.15
CA LEU A 101 -0.35 -5.79 -8.98
C LEU A 101 0.51 -7.00 -9.39
N GLN A 102 0.65 -8.01 -8.52
CA GLN A 102 1.36 -9.25 -8.84
C GLN A 102 0.61 -10.09 -9.89
N TRP A 103 -0.73 -10.04 -9.93
CA TRP A 103 -1.54 -10.72 -10.95
C TRP A 103 -1.55 -10.05 -12.32
N LEU A 104 -1.19 -8.76 -12.41
CA LEU A 104 -1.03 -8.07 -13.69
C LEU A 104 0.20 -8.56 -14.47
N ASP A 105 1.11 -9.27 -13.80
CA ASP A 105 2.33 -9.87 -14.37
C ASP A 105 3.04 -8.96 -15.39
N ASN A 106 3.38 -7.75 -14.93
CA ASN A 106 3.98 -6.71 -15.76
C ASN A 106 5.27 -6.19 -15.14
N ASP A 107 6.28 -5.98 -15.98
CA ASP A 107 7.62 -5.51 -15.60
C ASP A 107 7.61 -4.20 -14.81
N MET A 108 6.62 -3.32 -15.02
CA MET A 108 6.49 -2.07 -14.27
C MET A 108 6.25 -2.30 -12.77
N PHE A 109 5.62 -3.42 -12.41
CA PHE A 109 5.32 -3.77 -11.02
C PHE A 109 6.25 -4.84 -10.45
N ALA A 110 7.25 -5.28 -11.22
CA ALA A 110 8.22 -6.27 -10.79
C ALA A 110 8.95 -5.83 -9.51
N GLY A 111 9.18 -6.78 -8.61
CA GLY A 111 9.84 -6.54 -7.33
C GLY A 111 8.94 -5.94 -6.23
N ARG A 112 7.65 -5.67 -6.50
CA ARG A 112 6.70 -5.16 -5.50
C ARG A 112 6.28 -6.25 -4.51
N ILE A 113 6.91 -6.26 -3.34
CA ILE A 113 6.59 -7.14 -2.21
C ILE A 113 5.22 -6.75 -1.61
N LYS A 114 4.32 -7.73 -1.40
CA LYS A 114 3.06 -7.56 -0.66
C LYS A 114 3.25 -7.83 0.84
N HIS A 115 2.41 -7.21 1.67
CA HIS A 115 2.41 -7.47 3.11
C HIS A 115 1.64 -8.75 3.44
N ASN A 116 0.42 -8.85 2.90
CA ASN A 116 -0.46 -10.01 2.97
C ASN A 116 -1.14 -10.18 1.60
N ILE A 117 -1.87 -11.27 1.43
CA ILE A 117 -2.81 -11.43 0.32
C ILE A 117 -4.06 -10.61 0.68
N ASP A 118 -4.31 -9.50 -0.01
CA ASP A 118 -5.57 -8.76 0.14
C ASP A 118 -6.63 -9.25 -0.86
N ILE A 119 -7.80 -9.65 -0.38
CA ILE A 119 -8.98 -9.94 -1.21
C ILE A 119 -10.19 -9.12 -0.77
N TYR A 120 -11.07 -8.76 -1.70
CA TYR A 120 -12.39 -8.21 -1.44
C TYR A 120 -13.46 -9.28 -1.64
N VAL A 121 -14.34 -9.38 -0.66
CA VAL A 121 -15.52 -10.26 -0.65
C VAL A 121 -16.74 -9.41 -0.29
N PRO A 122 -17.90 -9.56 -0.97
CA PRO A 122 -19.11 -8.84 -0.59
C PRO A 122 -19.51 -9.15 0.86
N GLN A 123 -19.94 -8.12 1.60
CA GLN A 123 -20.24 -8.19 3.05
C GLN A 123 -21.06 -9.42 3.45
N GLN A 124 -22.08 -9.77 2.67
CA GLN A 124 -23.00 -10.88 2.94
C GLN A 124 -22.32 -12.26 2.95
N HIS A 125 -21.15 -12.41 2.32
CA HIS A 125 -20.43 -13.69 2.23
C HIS A 125 -19.25 -13.78 3.21
N VAL A 126 -18.85 -12.69 3.86
CA VAL A 126 -17.64 -12.61 4.69
C VAL A 126 -17.63 -13.70 5.77
N VAL A 127 -18.74 -13.87 6.49
CA VAL A 127 -18.84 -14.86 7.58
C VAL A 127 -18.66 -16.28 7.06
N SER A 128 -19.31 -16.61 5.94
CA SER A 128 -19.20 -17.94 5.32
C SER A 128 -17.80 -18.21 4.79
N VAL A 129 -17.19 -17.21 4.16
CA VAL A 129 -15.80 -17.27 3.67
C VAL A 129 -14.83 -17.46 4.83
N GLU A 130 -14.91 -16.65 5.89
CA GLU A 130 -14.06 -16.81 7.08
C GLU A 130 -14.21 -18.19 7.69
N LYS A 131 -15.45 -18.68 7.87
CA LYS A 131 -15.71 -20.01 8.41
C LYS A 131 -15.06 -21.11 7.57
N ALA A 132 -15.17 -21.02 6.25
CA ALA A 132 -14.56 -21.99 5.35
C ALA A 132 -13.04 -21.98 5.43
N LEU A 133 -12.42 -20.79 5.49
CA LEU A 133 -10.98 -20.65 5.66
C LEU A 133 -10.53 -21.22 7.02
N LEU A 134 -11.22 -20.89 8.11
CA LEU A 134 -10.89 -21.43 9.44
C LEU A 134 -10.96 -22.96 9.50
N ASN A 135 -11.93 -23.56 8.80
CA ASN A 135 -12.04 -25.02 8.66
C ASN A 135 -10.91 -25.64 7.81
N ASN A 136 -10.24 -24.84 6.98
CA ASN A 136 -9.18 -25.26 6.07
C ASN A 136 -7.80 -24.75 6.49
N GLY A 137 -7.52 -24.78 7.80
CA GLY A 137 -6.17 -24.57 8.33
C GLY A 137 -5.77 -23.10 8.53
N TRP A 138 -6.66 -22.15 8.27
CA TRP A 138 -6.46 -20.75 8.65
C TRP A 138 -6.79 -20.53 10.12
N ARG A 139 -6.18 -19.50 10.72
CA ARG A 139 -6.51 -19.00 12.05
C ARG A 139 -6.38 -17.49 12.07
N TYR A 140 -7.04 -16.83 13.02
CA TYR A 140 -6.77 -15.43 13.27
C TYR A 140 -5.31 -15.24 13.68
N LYS A 141 -4.68 -14.22 13.10
CA LYS A 141 -3.39 -13.73 13.59
C LYS A 141 -3.62 -13.12 14.96
N ASN A 142 -2.76 -13.42 15.93
CA ASN A 142 -2.86 -12.81 17.25
C ASN A 142 -2.67 -11.30 17.10
N ILE A 143 -3.65 -10.56 17.59
CA ILE A 143 -3.59 -9.10 17.76
C ILE A 143 -3.93 -8.86 19.23
N ALA A 144 -3.32 -7.86 19.87
CA ALA A 144 -3.64 -7.51 21.24
C ALA A 144 -5.16 -7.26 21.40
N ASP A 145 -5.77 -7.74 22.49
CA ASP A 145 -7.23 -7.70 22.75
C ASP A 145 -7.85 -6.30 22.58
N TYR A 146 -7.09 -5.26 22.93
CA TYR A 146 -7.50 -3.88 22.74
C TYR A 146 -7.63 -3.48 21.27
N GLU A 147 -6.68 -3.91 20.45
CA GLU A 147 -6.69 -3.68 19.02
C GLU A 147 -7.81 -4.49 18.37
N GLU A 148 -8.14 -5.69 18.86
CA GLU A 148 -9.23 -6.51 18.32
C GLU A 148 -10.60 -5.81 18.41
N THR A 149 -10.96 -5.25 19.57
CA THR A 149 -12.24 -4.56 19.75
C THR A 149 -12.33 -3.31 18.87
N PHE A 150 -11.22 -2.58 18.74
CA PHE A 150 -11.14 -1.41 17.86
C PHE A 150 -11.26 -1.81 16.39
N TYR A 151 -10.53 -2.86 16.00
CA TYR A 151 -10.49 -3.41 14.66
C TYR A 151 -11.88 -3.88 14.24
N ARG A 152 -12.57 -4.69 15.05
CA ARG A 152 -13.94 -5.16 14.74
C ARG A 152 -14.95 -4.03 14.55
N ARG A 153 -14.81 -2.90 15.26
CA ARG A 153 -15.78 -1.79 15.21
C ARG A 153 -15.58 -0.86 14.01
N TRP A 154 -14.34 -0.64 13.57
CA TRP A 154 -13.99 0.39 12.58
C TRP A 154 -13.22 -0.13 11.36
N ALA A 155 -12.88 -1.42 11.31
CA ALA A 155 -12.17 -1.99 10.17
C ALA A 155 -13.08 -2.15 8.95
N GLN A 156 -12.44 -2.02 7.81
CA GLN A 156 -12.94 -2.29 6.47
C GLN A 156 -12.63 -3.73 6.00
N GLN A 157 -11.91 -4.48 6.85
CA GLN A 157 -11.41 -5.82 6.61
C GLN A 157 -11.52 -6.63 7.91
N THR A 158 -11.51 -7.95 7.80
CA THR A 158 -11.50 -8.89 8.94
C THR A 158 -10.13 -8.91 9.59
N THR A 159 -10.06 -9.43 10.83
CA THR A 159 -8.77 -9.70 11.48
C THR A 159 -7.95 -10.56 10.52
N PRO A 160 -6.69 -10.19 10.19
CA PRO A 160 -5.91 -10.95 9.21
C PRO A 160 -5.80 -12.41 9.64
N LEU A 161 -5.96 -13.31 8.68
CA LEU A 161 -5.81 -14.73 8.87
C LEU A 161 -4.38 -15.14 8.53
N ILE A 162 -3.86 -16.14 9.23
CA ILE A 162 -2.61 -16.81 8.91
C ILE A 162 -2.85 -18.31 8.75
N HIS A 163 -2.32 -18.90 7.67
CA HIS A 163 -2.40 -20.34 7.47
C HIS A 163 -1.39 -21.05 8.37
N LYS A 164 -1.83 -22.09 9.11
CA LYS A 164 -1.02 -22.77 10.14
C LYS A 164 0.30 -23.35 9.62
N GLN A 165 0.27 -23.97 8.44
CA GLN A 165 1.45 -24.61 7.82
C GLN A 165 2.20 -23.66 6.88
N ARG A 166 1.53 -23.18 5.83
CA ARG A 166 2.09 -22.29 4.79
C ARG A 166 2.53 -20.90 5.28
N ARG A 167 2.10 -20.48 6.46
CA ARG A 167 2.37 -19.15 7.07
C ARG A 167 1.98 -17.95 6.20
N THR A 168 1.16 -18.17 5.17
CA THR A 168 0.58 -17.11 4.35
C THR A 168 -0.36 -16.27 5.19
N GLU A 169 -0.28 -14.95 5.05
CA GLU A 169 -1.24 -14.01 5.62
C GLU A 169 -2.27 -13.59 4.58
N LEU A 170 -3.55 -13.54 4.97
CA LEU A 170 -4.68 -13.16 4.14
C LEU A 170 -5.53 -12.11 4.88
N ALA A 171 -5.86 -11.03 4.20
CA ALA A 171 -6.81 -10.02 4.69
C ALA A 171 -8.05 -10.00 3.80
N ILE A 172 -9.22 -10.17 4.43
CA ILE A 172 -10.51 -10.18 3.75
C ILE A 172 -11.14 -8.80 3.93
N HIS A 173 -11.13 -8.00 2.87
CA HIS A 173 -11.80 -6.72 2.80
C HIS A 173 -13.27 -6.93 2.45
N PHE A 174 -14.14 -6.21 3.15
CA PHE A 174 -15.58 -6.18 2.87
C PHE A 174 -16.08 -4.77 2.54
N GLN A 175 -15.21 -3.78 2.72
CA GLN A 175 -15.39 -2.39 2.29
C GLN A 175 -14.14 -1.91 1.54
N LEU A 176 -14.34 -1.25 0.40
CA LEU A 176 -13.26 -0.62 -0.36
C LEU A 176 -12.93 0.79 0.13
N LEU A 177 -13.78 1.37 0.97
CA LEU A 177 -13.60 2.69 1.57
C LEU A 177 -13.50 2.55 3.09
N PRO A 178 -12.68 3.38 3.76
CA PRO A 178 -12.71 3.49 5.21
C PRO A 178 -14.12 3.81 5.71
N LYS A 179 -14.54 3.17 6.81
CA LYS A 179 -15.91 3.28 7.36
C LYS A 179 -16.37 4.72 7.60
N THR A 180 -15.47 5.59 8.04
CA THR A 180 -15.72 7.02 8.27
C THR A 180 -16.04 7.82 7.01
N LEU A 181 -15.68 7.29 5.83
CA LEU A 181 -15.93 7.91 4.54
C LEU A 181 -17.19 7.38 3.87
N ILE A 182 -17.75 6.25 4.29
CA ILE A 182 -18.92 5.62 3.63
C ILE A 182 -20.14 6.54 3.63
N ASN A 183 -20.30 7.40 4.64
CA ASN A 183 -21.41 8.36 4.68
C ASN A 183 -21.18 9.60 3.79
N LYS A 184 -19.99 9.76 3.21
CA LYS A 184 -19.59 10.91 2.38
C LYS A 184 -19.24 10.52 0.95
N LEU A 185 -18.80 9.29 0.75
CA LEU A 185 -18.30 8.74 -0.50
C LEU A 185 -19.09 7.48 -0.87
N ASN A 186 -19.36 7.32 -2.16
CA ASN A 186 -20.03 6.17 -2.71
C ASN A 186 -19.00 5.08 -3.09
N PRO A 187 -18.98 3.91 -2.43
CA PRO A 187 -18.05 2.83 -2.78
C PRO A 187 -18.48 2.02 -4.02
N ILE A 188 -19.75 2.09 -4.43
CA ILE A 188 -20.33 1.23 -5.46
C ILE A 188 -19.61 1.37 -6.82
N PRO A 189 -19.27 2.59 -7.30
CA PRO A 189 -18.59 2.77 -8.58
C PRO A 189 -17.25 2.02 -8.69
N LEU A 190 -16.53 1.82 -7.58
CA LEU A 190 -15.26 1.10 -7.55
C LEU A 190 -15.40 -0.38 -7.97
N LEU A 191 -16.61 -0.95 -7.93
CA LEU A 191 -16.88 -2.36 -8.21
C LEU A 191 -17.50 -2.60 -9.60
N HIS A 192 -17.90 -1.55 -10.32
CA HIS A 192 -18.62 -1.66 -11.61
C HIS A 192 -17.81 -2.40 -12.67
N HIS A 193 -16.52 -2.07 -12.77
CA HIS A 193 -15.61 -2.66 -13.74
C HIS A 193 -14.54 -3.47 -13.02
N HIS A 194 -14.00 -4.47 -13.71
CA HIS A 194 -12.99 -5.36 -13.17
C HIS A 194 -12.11 -5.89 -14.31
N LEU A 195 -10.92 -6.37 -13.95
CA LEU A 195 -10.06 -7.14 -14.84
C LEU A 195 -10.13 -8.63 -14.45
N SER A 196 -10.02 -9.51 -15.43
CA SER A 196 -10.08 -10.96 -15.22
C SER A 196 -8.88 -11.66 -15.85
N PRO A 197 -7.65 -11.46 -15.32
CA PRO A 197 -6.48 -12.19 -15.81
C PRO A 197 -6.74 -13.70 -15.82
N PRO A 198 -6.42 -14.43 -16.91
CA PRO A 198 -6.68 -15.87 -17.00
C PRO A 198 -6.09 -16.67 -15.83
N ALA A 199 -4.91 -16.27 -15.36
CA ALA A 199 -4.17 -16.96 -14.31
C ALA A 199 -4.82 -16.93 -12.91
N CYS A 200 -5.79 -16.03 -12.68
CA CYS A 200 -6.47 -15.93 -11.39
C CYS A 200 -7.99 -16.13 -11.47
N LYS A 201 -8.52 -16.68 -12.56
CA LYS A 201 -9.95 -17.05 -12.63
C LYS A 201 -10.26 -18.15 -11.60
N PRO A 202 -11.41 -18.09 -10.89
CA PRO A 202 -12.57 -17.21 -11.13
C PRO A 202 -12.49 -15.84 -10.42
N ALA A 203 -11.39 -15.55 -9.72
CA ALA A 203 -11.17 -14.23 -9.16
C ALA A 203 -10.88 -13.17 -10.23
N THR A 204 -11.00 -11.94 -9.79
CA THR A 204 -10.86 -10.73 -10.61
C THR A 204 -10.00 -9.70 -9.89
N LEU A 205 -9.67 -8.61 -10.57
CA LEU A 205 -9.03 -7.42 -10.00
C LEU A 205 -9.99 -6.23 -10.14
N LEU A 206 -9.74 -5.15 -9.39
CA LEU A 206 -10.38 -3.86 -9.71
C LEU A 206 -9.94 -3.38 -11.11
N SER A 207 -10.73 -2.54 -11.76
CA SER A 207 -10.30 -1.83 -12.96
C SER A 207 -9.12 -0.90 -12.66
N PRO A 208 -8.26 -0.55 -13.66
CA PRO A 208 -7.06 0.25 -13.43
C PRO A 208 -7.28 1.56 -12.65
N ASP A 209 -8.31 2.31 -13.01
CA ASP A 209 -8.77 3.53 -12.36
C ASP A 209 -9.21 3.28 -10.91
N ALA A 210 -9.97 2.20 -10.67
CA ALA A 210 -10.39 1.80 -9.33
C ALA A 210 -9.23 1.32 -8.46
N MET A 211 -8.23 0.63 -9.01
CA MET A 211 -6.99 0.25 -8.30
C MET A 211 -6.25 1.48 -7.78
N VAL A 212 -6.03 2.47 -8.67
CA VAL A 212 -5.36 3.73 -8.33
C VAL A 212 -6.14 4.51 -7.30
N LEU A 213 -7.45 4.72 -7.52
CA LEU A 213 -8.28 5.51 -6.62
C LEU A 213 -8.40 4.86 -5.24
N HIS A 214 -8.67 3.55 -5.18
CA HIS A 214 -8.71 2.80 -3.93
C HIS A 214 -7.39 2.92 -3.17
N GLN A 215 -6.24 2.70 -3.83
CA GLN A 215 -4.95 2.80 -3.18
C GLN A 215 -4.63 4.22 -2.69
N ALA A 216 -4.97 5.25 -3.45
CA ALA A 216 -4.83 6.64 -3.03
C ALA A 216 -5.66 6.92 -1.77
N ILE A 217 -6.94 6.56 -1.78
CA ILE A 217 -7.83 6.72 -0.61
C ILE A 217 -7.25 6.00 0.60
N MET A 218 -6.79 4.76 0.45
CA MET A 218 -6.22 4.01 1.55
C MET A 218 -4.95 4.65 2.11
N LEU A 219 -4.01 5.04 1.23
CA LEU A 219 -2.76 5.68 1.63
C LEU A 219 -3.00 6.96 2.42
N PHE A 220 -3.94 7.82 2.01
CA PHE A 220 -4.16 9.11 2.66
C PHE A 220 -5.20 9.10 3.80
N ASN A 221 -5.71 7.93 4.18
CA ASN A 221 -6.63 7.75 5.32
C ASN A 221 -6.11 6.78 6.39
N GLN A 222 -4.87 6.30 6.28
CA GLN A 222 -4.24 5.46 7.29
C GLN A 222 -3.60 6.25 8.45
N ILE A 223 -3.40 5.57 9.58
CA ILE A 223 -2.80 6.14 10.81
C ILE A 223 -1.27 6.11 10.77
N ASP A 224 -0.68 5.03 10.24
CA ASP A 224 0.77 4.89 10.11
C ASP A 224 1.19 4.60 8.67
N TYR A 225 2.42 4.95 8.36
CA TYR A 225 3.01 4.94 7.02
C TYR A 225 4.33 4.15 7.04
N HIS A 226 4.34 3.00 7.71
CA HIS A 226 5.49 2.09 7.72
C HIS A 226 5.95 1.67 6.31
N TYR A 227 5.06 1.74 5.33
CA TYR A 227 5.37 1.48 3.93
C TYR A 227 5.12 2.69 3.04
N GLY A 228 5.16 3.91 3.60
CA GLY A 228 4.77 5.14 2.93
C GLY A 228 5.46 5.34 1.59
N LEU A 229 6.80 5.28 1.56
CA LEU A 229 7.58 5.46 0.32
C LEU A 229 7.27 4.35 -0.71
N ARG A 230 7.15 3.09 -0.27
CA ARG A 230 6.80 1.96 -1.14
C ARG A 230 5.42 2.13 -1.76
N ASP A 231 4.44 2.54 -0.97
CA ASP A 231 3.05 2.63 -1.39
C ASP A 231 2.82 3.84 -2.31
N ILE A 232 3.49 4.98 -2.09
CA ILE A 232 3.47 6.12 -3.04
C ILE A 232 4.27 5.83 -4.32
N TYR A 233 5.41 5.14 -4.23
CA TYR A 233 6.15 4.70 -5.42
C TYR A 233 5.31 3.71 -6.26
N SER A 234 4.53 2.84 -5.61
CA SER A 234 3.59 1.96 -6.30
C SER A 234 2.45 2.71 -6.97
N LEU A 235 1.97 3.83 -6.40
CA LEU A 235 0.99 4.71 -7.05
C LEU A 235 1.61 5.39 -8.28
N TYR A 236 2.83 5.91 -8.14
CA TYR A 236 3.58 6.48 -9.26
C TYR A 236 3.69 5.51 -10.44
N LEU A 237 4.13 4.27 -10.18
CA LEU A 237 4.25 3.24 -11.22
C LEU A 237 2.91 2.91 -11.87
N GLN A 238 1.80 2.90 -11.09
CA GLN A 238 0.46 2.71 -11.64
C GLN A 238 0.04 3.87 -12.55
N PHE A 239 0.31 5.12 -12.16
CA PHE A 239 0.05 6.28 -13.02
C PHE A 239 0.87 6.21 -14.32
N VAL A 240 2.14 5.84 -14.24
CA VAL A 240 3.01 5.70 -15.43
C VAL A 240 2.53 4.58 -16.35
N TYR A 241 2.16 3.43 -15.80
CA TYR A 241 1.74 2.28 -16.59
C TYR A 241 0.33 2.46 -17.18
N PHE A 242 -0.66 2.71 -16.34
CA PHE A 242 -2.04 2.85 -16.80
C PHE A 242 -2.28 4.17 -17.55
N GLY A 243 -1.50 5.21 -17.26
CA GLY A 243 -1.56 6.50 -17.96
C GLY A 243 -1.18 6.44 -19.45
N GLN A 244 -0.60 5.34 -19.92
CA GLN A 244 -0.36 5.09 -21.35
C GLN A 244 -1.66 4.76 -22.10
N GLN A 245 -2.70 4.33 -21.41
CA GLN A 245 -4.01 4.05 -22.01
C GLN A 245 -4.75 5.37 -22.25
N ALA A 246 -5.21 5.60 -23.48
CA ALA A 246 -5.81 6.87 -23.89
C ALA A 246 -7.00 7.32 -23.01
N THR A 247 -7.80 6.37 -22.53
CA THR A 247 -9.00 6.65 -21.73
C THR A 247 -8.76 6.64 -20.21
N PHE A 248 -7.59 6.24 -19.74
CA PHE A 248 -7.36 6.01 -18.30
C PHE A 248 -7.61 7.26 -17.46
N TRP A 249 -7.01 8.38 -17.84
CA TRP A 249 -7.14 9.63 -17.08
C TRP A 249 -8.58 10.16 -17.06
N HIS A 250 -9.31 10.00 -18.18
CA HIS A 250 -10.72 10.36 -18.27
C HIS A 250 -11.57 9.48 -17.32
N ASN A 251 -11.40 8.16 -17.41
CA ASN A 251 -12.12 7.20 -16.57
C ASN A 251 -11.82 7.42 -15.08
N LEU A 252 -10.57 7.72 -14.73
CA LEU A 252 -10.15 8.02 -13.37
C LEU A 252 -10.83 9.27 -12.81
N ILE A 253 -10.93 10.34 -13.60
CA ILE A 253 -11.66 11.56 -13.20
C ILE A 253 -13.15 11.26 -13.02
N GLN A 254 -13.77 10.55 -13.97
CA GLN A 254 -15.18 10.19 -13.90
C GLN A 254 -15.47 9.32 -12.67
N LEU A 255 -14.65 8.31 -12.40
CA LEU A 255 -14.77 7.46 -11.23
C LEU A 255 -14.61 8.27 -9.94
N HIS A 256 -13.63 9.17 -9.89
CA HIS A 256 -13.42 10.06 -8.75
C HIS A 256 -14.65 10.94 -8.46
N GLN A 257 -15.29 11.47 -9.50
CA GLN A 257 -16.55 12.22 -9.38
C GLN A 257 -17.70 11.35 -8.86
N GLN A 258 -17.86 10.13 -9.39
CA GLN A 258 -18.91 9.21 -8.98
C GLN A 258 -18.74 8.75 -7.52
N VAL A 259 -17.49 8.58 -7.05
CA VAL A 259 -17.19 8.21 -5.67
C VAL A 259 -17.40 9.38 -4.71
N GLY A 260 -17.21 10.63 -5.14
CA GLY A 260 -17.52 11.82 -4.32
C GLY A 260 -16.38 12.83 -4.12
N ASN A 261 -15.38 12.83 -5.01
CA ASN A 261 -14.33 13.86 -5.09
C ASN A 261 -13.50 14.10 -3.82
N ASP A 262 -12.97 13.04 -3.23
CA ASP A 262 -12.10 13.18 -2.06
C ASP A 262 -10.69 13.70 -2.42
N ASN A 263 -9.88 14.12 -1.44
CA ASN A 263 -8.59 14.74 -1.75
C ASN A 263 -7.45 13.76 -1.97
N SER A 264 -7.70 12.47 -1.77
CA SER A 264 -6.66 11.45 -1.81
C SER A 264 -6.06 11.33 -3.19
N LEU A 265 -6.88 11.40 -4.25
CA LEU A 265 -6.37 11.37 -5.62
C LEU A 265 -5.53 12.60 -5.94
N TYR A 266 -5.97 13.80 -5.54
CA TYR A 266 -5.20 15.03 -5.70
C TYR A 266 -3.85 14.99 -4.98
N LEU A 267 -3.84 14.49 -3.73
CA LEU A 267 -2.60 14.27 -2.97
C LEU A 267 -1.69 13.26 -3.66
N ALA A 268 -2.23 12.15 -4.18
CA ALA A 268 -1.46 11.12 -4.87
C ALA A 268 -0.74 11.71 -6.09
N VAL A 269 -1.47 12.40 -6.96
CA VAL A 269 -0.95 12.95 -8.21
C VAL A 269 0.16 13.94 -7.92
N ASN A 270 -0.08 14.94 -7.07
CA ASN A 270 0.93 15.96 -6.78
C ASN A 270 2.15 15.44 -6.02
N LEU A 271 1.96 14.52 -5.06
CA LEU A 271 3.12 13.89 -4.42
C LEU A 271 3.93 13.07 -5.42
N CYS A 272 3.29 12.37 -6.36
CA CYS A 272 4.03 11.66 -7.41
C CYS A 272 4.74 12.62 -8.39
N ARG A 273 4.18 13.81 -8.63
CA ARG A 273 4.84 14.88 -9.40
C ARG A 273 6.09 15.39 -8.67
N ASP A 274 5.96 15.73 -7.39
CA ASP A 274 7.07 16.28 -6.61
C ASP A 274 8.18 15.26 -6.32
N LEU A 275 7.78 14.01 -6.04
CA LEU A 275 8.70 12.95 -5.61
C LEU A 275 9.34 12.22 -6.80
N PHE A 276 8.62 12.08 -7.92
CA PHE A 276 9.01 11.21 -9.02
C PHE A 276 8.89 11.85 -10.41
N ASN A 277 8.68 13.16 -10.49
CA ASN A 277 8.52 13.89 -11.76
C ASN A 277 7.44 13.30 -12.69
N LEU A 278 6.33 12.82 -12.11
CA LEU A 278 5.22 12.26 -12.87
C LEU A 278 4.70 13.26 -13.93
N SER A 279 4.68 12.83 -15.20
CA SER A 279 3.99 13.58 -16.26
C SER A 279 2.48 13.33 -16.18
N VAL A 280 1.70 14.40 -16.23
CA VAL A 280 0.23 14.37 -16.08
C VAL A 280 -0.37 15.24 -17.18
N PRO A 281 -1.40 14.77 -17.90
CA PRO A 281 -2.06 15.58 -18.93
C PRO A 281 -2.66 16.89 -18.37
N ASP A 282 -2.66 17.94 -19.18
CA ASP A 282 -3.11 19.27 -18.76
C ASP A 282 -4.57 19.30 -18.33
N ASN A 283 -5.44 18.55 -18.99
CA ASN A 283 -6.86 18.44 -18.61
C ASN A 283 -7.05 17.88 -17.20
N VAL A 284 -6.19 16.95 -16.77
CA VAL A 284 -6.19 16.38 -15.42
C VAL A 284 -5.71 17.41 -14.40
N LEU A 285 -4.66 18.17 -14.73
CA LEU A 285 -4.18 19.25 -13.88
C LEU A 285 -5.25 20.34 -13.70
N LEU A 286 -5.95 20.73 -14.77
CA LEU A 286 -7.04 21.69 -14.73
C LEU A 286 -8.20 21.21 -13.83
N TYR A 287 -8.60 19.94 -13.96
CA TYR A 287 -9.63 19.34 -13.12
C TYR A 287 -9.30 19.47 -11.62
N PHE A 288 -8.06 19.17 -11.24
CA PHE A 288 -7.61 19.29 -9.85
C PHE A 288 -7.44 20.75 -9.38
N GLN A 289 -7.16 21.68 -10.29
CA GLN A 289 -7.08 23.09 -9.93
C GLN A 289 -8.44 23.69 -9.55
N GLN A 290 -9.53 23.18 -10.14
CA GLN A 290 -10.89 23.63 -9.87
C GLN A 290 -11.45 23.11 -8.53
N HIS A 291 -11.01 21.93 -8.08
CA HIS A 291 -11.50 21.25 -6.87
C HIS A 291 -10.63 21.49 -5.62
N LYS A 292 -9.91 22.63 -5.56
CA LYS A 292 -8.98 22.93 -4.46
C LYS A 292 -9.72 23.15 -3.13
N LEU A 293 -9.41 22.32 -2.13
CA LEU A 293 -9.52 22.77 -0.74
C LEU A 293 -8.57 23.92 -0.45
N SER A 294 -8.82 24.60 0.68
CA SER A 294 -7.99 25.68 1.21
C SER A 294 -6.49 25.36 1.01
N ARG A 295 -5.86 26.10 0.09
CA ARG A 295 -4.49 25.84 -0.42
C ARG A 295 -3.46 25.64 0.70
N LEU A 296 -3.67 26.32 1.83
CA LEU A 296 -2.83 26.27 3.02
C LEU A 296 -2.86 24.91 3.74
N SER A 297 -4.04 24.35 3.97
CA SER A 297 -4.16 23.05 4.66
C SER A 297 -3.55 21.93 3.82
N TYR A 298 -3.73 22.01 2.51
CA TYR A 298 -3.14 21.09 1.54
C TYR A 298 -1.61 21.17 1.53
N TRP A 299 -1.05 22.38 1.37
CA TRP A 299 0.39 22.59 1.33
C TRP A 299 1.07 22.07 2.61
N LEU A 300 0.47 22.35 3.77
CA LEU A 300 0.97 21.85 5.04
C LEU A 300 1.02 20.32 5.07
N TYR A 301 -0.04 19.62 4.66
CA TYR A 301 -0.05 18.16 4.67
C TYR A 301 0.85 17.54 3.60
N GLN A 302 0.96 18.15 2.42
CA GLN A 302 1.86 17.71 1.36
C GLN A 302 3.30 17.66 1.87
N GLN A 303 3.78 18.74 2.49
CA GLN A 303 5.13 18.78 3.08
C GLN A 303 5.30 17.74 4.19
N ARG A 304 4.27 17.51 5.02
CA ARG A 304 4.32 16.46 6.05
C ARG A 304 4.40 15.06 5.45
N PHE A 305 3.71 14.79 4.34
CA PHE A 305 3.83 13.51 3.62
C PHE A 305 5.23 13.32 3.02
N ILE A 306 5.76 14.35 2.35
CA ILE A 306 7.13 14.33 1.80
C ILE A 306 8.14 13.99 2.90
N ASN A 307 8.11 14.74 4.01
CA ASN A 307 9.02 14.52 5.14
C ASN A 307 8.82 13.12 5.76
N ARG A 308 7.59 12.61 5.81
CA ARG A 308 7.31 11.26 6.33
C ARG A 308 7.89 10.17 5.42
N PHE A 309 7.80 10.32 4.11
CA PHE A 309 8.20 9.30 3.14
C PHE A 309 9.71 9.30 2.88
N ILE A 310 10.31 10.49 2.73
CA ILE A 310 11.72 10.64 2.38
C ILE A 310 12.63 10.33 3.58
N TYR A 311 12.25 10.73 4.80
CA TYR A 311 13.11 10.61 5.99
C TYR A 311 12.77 9.42 6.90
N GLN A 312 12.12 8.39 6.34
CA GLN A 312 11.60 7.27 7.12
C GLN A 312 12.70 6.39 7.73
N PHE A 313 13.78 6.17 6.99
CA PHE A 313 14.90 5.36 7.41
C PHE A 313 15.63 5.99 8.60
N PRO A 314 15.99 5.23 9.66
CA PRO A 314 16.52 5.76 10.92
C PRO A 314 17.65 6.78 10.77
N LEU A 315 18.58 6.56 9.83
CA LEU A 315 19.72 7.44 9.57
C LEU A 315 19.33 8.83 9.03
N HIS A 316 18.12 8.99 8.48
CA HIS A 316 17.64 10.26 7.91
C HIS A 316 16.63 10.99 8.81
N ARG A 317 16.23 10.40 9.95
CA ARG A 317 15.20 10.97 10.82
C ARG A 317 15.65 12.28 11.45
N ASN A 318 14.96 13.37 11.13
CA ASN A 318 15.20 14.70 11.68
C ASN A 318 13.99 15.21 12.50
N ARG A 319 14.02 16.48 12.92
CA ARG A 319 12.88 17.12 13.61
C ARG A 319 11.63 17.14 12.73
N ASP A 320 11.77 17.49 11.46
CA ASP A 320 10.64 17.59 10.51
C ASP A 320 9.94 16.26 10.31
N TYR A 321 10.68 15.17 10.24
CA TYR A 321 10.16 13.81 10.22
C TYR A 321 9.34 13.49 11.47
N ARG A 322 9.87 13.81 12.67
CA ARG A 322 9.15 13.54 13.93
C ARG A 322 7.84 14.34 13.99
N ASP A 323 7.86 15.58 13.55
CA ASP A 323 6.67 16.44 13.50
C ASP A 323 5.68 15.95 12.44
N ALA A 324 6.16 15.49 11.29
CA ALA A 324 5.36 14.83 10.26
C ALA A 324 4.66 13.57 10.78
N VAL A 325 5.39 12.69 11.48
CA VAL A 325 4.82 11.49 12.10
C VAL A 325 3.70 11.84 13.08
N LYS A 326 3.94 12.79 13.99
CA LYS A 326 2.93 13.21 14.99
C LYS A 326 1.70 13.81 14.31
N SER A 327 1.90 14.72 13.37
CA SER A 327 0.83 15.42 12.64
C SER A 327 -0.03 14.45 11.82
N LEU A 328 0.61 13.58 11.03
CA LEU A 328 -0.11 12.62 10.18
C LEU A 328 -0.81 11.54 11.00
N ARG A 329 -0.21 11.09 12.11
CA ARG A 329 -0.86 10.15 13.04
C ARG A 329 -2.10 10.77 13.68
N PHE A 330 -2.04 12.04 14.07
CA PHE A 330 -3.20 12.77 14.58
C PHE A 330 -4.30 12.92 13.52
N ARG A 331 -3.94 13.33 12.30
CA ARG A 331 -4.86 13.40 11.15
C ARG A 331 -5.49 12.04 10.84
N GLY A 332 -4.70 10.96 10.86
CA GLY A 332 -5.18 9.61 10.60
C GLY A 332 -6.22 9.16 11.62
N ARG A 333 -6.00 9.46 12.92
CA ARG A 333 -7.00 9.19 13.98
C ARG A 333 -8.31 9.93 13.74
N LEU A 334 -8.25 11.23 13.41
CA LEU A 334 -9.44 12.02 13.07
C LEU A 334 -10.18 11.47 11.85
N LYS A 335 -9.46 10.86 10.92
CA LYS A 335 -10.02 10.24 9.73
C LYS A 335 -10.58 8.84 9.96
N GLN A 336 -10.15 8.11 10.98
CA GLN A 336 -10.61 6.74 11.24
C GLN A 336 -11.59 6.63 12.41
N MET A 337 -11.63 7.63 13.30
CA MET A 337 -12.46 7.61 14.50
C MET A 337 -13.25 8.91 14.64
N PRO A 338 -14.51 8.85 15.08
CA PRO A 338 -15.22 10.03 15.55
C PRO A 338 -14.47 10.72 16.71
N ILE A 339 -14.57 12.04 16.81
CA ILE A 339 -13.85 12.85 17.82
C ILE A 339 -14.11 12.35 19.25
N TYR A 340 -15.33 11.93 19.56
CA TYR A 340 -15.70 11.40 20.87
C TYR A 340 -15.03 10.05 21.21
N CYS A 341 -14.52 9.30 20.22
CA CYS A 341 -13.74 8.08 20.46
C CYS A 341 -12.23 8.35 20.63
N ILE A 342 -11.74 9.51 20.17
CA ILE A 342 -10.30 9.79 20.13
C ILE A 342 -9.73 10.02 21.52
N VAL A 343 -10.40 10.83 22.34
CA VAL A 343 -9.93 11.16 23.70
C VAL A 343 -9.88 9.90 24.58
N PRO A 344 -10.95 9.07 24.66
CA PRO A 344 -10.88 7.80 25.39
C PRO A 344 -9.79 6.86 24.87
N HIS A 345 -9.60 6.76 23.55
CA HIS A 345 -8.57 5.92 22.95
C HIS A 345 -7.16 6.38 23.32
N ILE A 346 -6.90 7.69 23.34
CA ILE A 346 -5.59 8.24 23.73
C ILE A 346 -5.31 7.97 25.21
N ILE A 347 -6.27 8.25 26.09
CA ILE A 347 -6.15 8.03 27.53
C ILE A 347 -5.90 6.54 27.80
N LYS A 348 -6.73 5.66 27.23
CA LYS A 348 -6.60 4.22 27.43
C LYS A 348 -5.28 3.66 26.89
N ARG A 349 -4.79 4.16 25.75
CA ARG A 349 -3.49 3.74 25.22
C ARG A 349 -2.31 4.24 26.04
N LEU A 350 -2.41 5.44 26.63
CA LEU A 350 -1.41 5.93 27.57
C LEU A 350 -1.38 5.05 28.83
N ILE A 351 -2.54 4.66 29.34
CA ILE A 351 -2.67 3.74 30.48
C ILE A 351 -2.07 2.37 30.16
N ILE A 352 -2.44 1.75 29.02
CA ILE A 352 -1.89 0.45 28.62
C ILE A 352 -0.37 0.51 28.46
N ASN A 353 0.15 1.54 27.79
CA ASN A 353 1.60 1.69 27.60
C ASN A 353 2.37 2.00 28.90
N SER A 354 1.69 2.43 29.97
CA SER A 354 2.28 2.61 31.30
C SER A 354 2.23 1.36 32.17
N ILE A 355 1.53 0.32 31.75
CA ILE A 355 1.57 -0.99 32.40
C ILE A 355 2.79 -1.73 31.82
N PRO A 356 3.72 -2.24 32.66
CA PRO A 356 4.81 -3.08 32.19
C PRO A 356 4.20 -4.25 31.42
N HIS A 357 4.59 -4.41 30.16
CA HIS A 357 4.22 -5.60 29.41
C HIS A 357 5.20 -6.68 29.86
N ASP A 358 4.70 -7.79 30.38
CA ASP A 358 5.51 -8.99 30.53
C ASP A 358 6.01 -9.34 29.12
N ASP A 359 7.32 -9.32 28.93
CA ASP A 359 7.95 -9.79 27.70
C ASP A 359 7.60 -11.27 27.54
N GLU A 360 6.53 -11.57 26.79
CA GLU A 360 6.23 -12.95 26.40
C GLU A 360 7.42 -13.47 25.58
N GLU A 361 8.03 -14.53 26.11
CA GLU A 361 9.17 -15.24 25.53
C GLU A 361 9.01 -15.39 24.02
N VAL A 362 9.99 -14.84 23.29
CA VAL A 362 10.24 -15.18 21.90
C VAL A 362 10.66 -16.64 21.86
N ILE A 363 9.69 -17.55 21.74
CA ILE A 363 9.97 -18.94 21.39
C ILE A 363 10.32 -18.94 19.89
N TYR A 364 11.59 -19.23 19.61
CA TYR A 364 12.25 -19.29 18.30
C TYR A 364 11.56 -20.20 17.29
#